data_AF-A0AAW7YWW1-F1
#
_entry.id   AF-A0AAW7YWW1-F1
#
_cell.length_a   1.000
_cell.length_b   1.000
_cell.length_c   1.000
_cell.angle_alpha   90.00
_cell.angle_beta   90.00
_cell.angle_gamma   90.00
#
_symmetry.space_group_name_H-M   'P 1'
#
loop_
_entity.id
_entity.type
_entity.pdbx_description
1 polymer ?
#
loop_
_entity_poly.entity_id
_entity_poly.type
_entity_poly.pdbx_seq_one_letter_code
_entity_poly.pdbx_strand_id
1 'polypeptide(L)' 'RQYRISKELDKQLKRVSTVLGVPFTHHCLHLDNQHDQLRLHGWLGLPEVARAQNDQQYFYVNGRMMRDKLLQHAIR' A
#
# COMPACT_ATOMS: atom_id res chain seq x y z
N ARG A 1 15.75 -4.79 9.11
CA ARG A 1 15.83 -4.58 7.64
C ARG A 1 15.76 -3.07 7.37
N GLN A 2 16.69 -2.49 6.61
CA GLN A 2 16.63 -1.06 6.25
C GLN A 2 15.93 -0.90 4.90
N TYR A 3 14.89 -0.07 4.84
CA TYR A 3 14.15 0.21 3.60
C TYR A 3 14.42 1.65 3.18
N ARG A 4 15.34 1.85 2.23
CA ARG A 4 15.64 3.20 1.70
C ARG A 4 14.46 3.76 0.91
N ILE A 5 14.14 5.03 1.11
CA ILE A 5 13.14 5.74 0.31
C ILE A 5 13.64 5.83 -1.13
N SER A 6 12.74 5.70 -2.10
CA SER A 6 13.03 5.91 -3.51
C SER A 6 11.88 6.63 -4.19
N LYS A 7 12.17 7.46 -5.18
CA LYS A 7 11.19 8.14 -6.03
C LYS A 7 10.80 7.30 -7.26
N GLU A 8 11.59 6.29 -7.60
CA GLU A 8 11.32 5.41 -8.75
C GLU A 8 10.31 4.33 -8.37
N LEU A 9 9.29 4.14 -9.20
CA LEU A 9 8.19 3.22 -8.93
C LEU A 9 8.67 1.77 -8.78
N ASP A 10 9.58 1.31 -9.65
CA ASP A 10 10.13 -0.05 -9.60
C ASP A 10 10.88 -0.32 -8.29
N LYS A 11 11.64 0.67 -7.79
CA LYS A 11 12.34 0.57 -6.50
C LYS A 11 11.37 0.58 -5.33
N GLN A 12 10.27 1.33 -5.43
CA GLN A 12 9.20 1.28 -4.43
C GLN A 12 8.51 -0.09 -4.43
N LEU A 13 8.14 -0.62 -5.60
CA LEU A 13 7.51 -1.94 -5.74
C LEU A 13 8.40 -3.06 -5.21
N LYS A 14 9.71 -3.00 -5.47
CA LYS A 14 10.69 -3.94 -4.87
C LYS A 14 10.63 -3.92 -3.34
N ARG A 15 10.55 -2.74 -2.71
CA ARG A 15 10.41 -2.64 -1.24
C ARG A 15 9.09 -3.24 -0.77
N VAL A 16 8.00 -2.97 -1.48
CA VAL A 16 6.70 -3.57 -1.17
C VAL A 16 6.78 -5.10 -1.26
N SER A 17 7.43 -5.64 -2.29
CA SER A 17 7.69 -7.09 -2.43
C SER A 17 8.45 -7.68 -1.24
N THR A 18 9.43 -6.96 -0.69
CA THR A 18 10.17 -7.45 0.49
C THR A 18 9.34 -7.50 1.78
N VAL A 19 8.18 -6.83 1.82
CA VAL A 19 7.26 -6.80 2.98
C VAL A 19 6.06 -7.72 2.75
N LEU A 20 5.40 -7.62 1.60
CA LEU A 20 4.16 -8.33 1.28
C LEU A 20 4.36 -9.63 0.50
N GLY A 21 5.54 -9.81 -0.09
CA GLY A 21 5.89 -10.97 -0.92
C GLY A 21 5.64 -10.75 -2.42
N VAL A 22 6.21 -11.65 -3.22
CA VAL A 22 6.09 -11.65 -4.68
C VAL A 22 4.64 -11.79 -5.17
N PRO A 23 3.77 -12.65 -4.58
CA PRO A 23 2.40 -12.80 -5.05
C PRO A 23 1.62 -11.49 -5.03
N PHE A 24 1.79 -10.67 -3.98
CA PHE A 24 1.16 -9.35 -3.91
C PHE A 24 1.58 -8.46 -5.06
N THR A 25 2.89 -8.39 -5.35
CA THR A 25 3.39 -7.50 -6.42
C THR A 25 2.97 -7.90 -7.82
N HIS A 26 2.57 -9.17 -8.03
CA HIS A 26 2.02 -9.64 -9.30
C HIS A 26 0.53 -9.32 -9.45
N HIS A 27 -0.19 -9.21 -8.33
CA HIS A 27 -1.63 -8.97 -8.27
C HIS A 27 -1.93 -7.69 -7.50
N CYS A 28 -1.31 -6.59 -7.90
CA CYS A 28 -1.58 -5.29 -7.32
C CYS A 28 -1.67 -4.20 -8.39
N LEU A 29 -2.36 -3.13 -8.04
CA LEU A 29 -2.45 -1.92 -8.83
C LEU A 29 -1.71 -0.80 -8.11
N HIS A 30 -0.96 -0.02 -8.88
CA HIS A 30 -0.48 1.26 -8.39
C HIS A 30 -1.63 2.26 -8.39
N LEU A 31 -1.81 2.93 -7.25
CA LEU A 31 -2.78 4.00 -7.06
C LEU A 31 -2.01 5.31 -6.92
N ASP A 32 -2.40 6.31 -7.68
CA ASP A 32 -1.94 7.69 -7.47
C ASP A 32 -3.07 8.62 -7.94
N ASN A 33 -3.88 9.06 -6.98
CA ASN A 33 -4.99 9.95 -7.21
C ASN A 33 -4.86 11.18 -6.32
N GLN A 34 -5.19 12.33 -6.90
CA GLN A 34 -5.19 13.60 -6.19
C GLN A 34 -6.53 14.29 -6.38
N HIS A 35 -7.08 14.81 -5.28
CA HIS A 35 -8.30 15.60 -5.25
C HIS A 35 -8.10 16.76 -4.27
N ASP A 36 -8.17 17.99 -4.77
CA ASP A 36 -7.81 19.20 -4.03
C ASP A 36 -6.43 19.08 -3.34
N GLN A 37 -6.41 19.18 -2.01
CA GLN A 37 -5.22 19.08 -1.17
C GLN A 37 -4.94 17.64 -0.69
N LEU A 38 -5.80 16.67 -1.05
CA LEU A 38 -5.66 15.28 -0.67
C LEU A 38 -5.02 14.48 -1.80
N ARG A 39 -4.02 13.67 -1.46
CA ARG A 39 -3.42 12.70 -2.37
C ARG A 39 -3.41 11.33 -1.75
N LEU A 40 -4.05 10.38 -2.42
CA LEU A 40 -4.03 8.97 -2.08
C LEU A 40 -3.12 8.25 -3.07
N HIS A 41 -2.04 7.67 -2.55
CA HIS A 41 -1.06 6.96 -3.37
C HIS A 41 -0.54 5.70 -2.67
N GLY A 42 -0.15 4.70 -3.45
CA GLY A 42 0.36 3.45 -2.92
C GLY A 42 0.04 2.26 -3.82
N TRP A 43 -0.07 1.08 -3.21
CA TRP A 43 -0.34 -0.17 -3.89
C TRP A 43 -1.58 -0.83 -3.30
N LEU A 44 -2.51 -1.21 -4.16
CA LEU A 44 -3.74 -1.90 -3.78
C LEU A 44 -3.69 -3.34 -4.31
N GLY A 45 -3.84 -4.32 -3.42
CA GLY A 45 -3.95 -5.71 -3.83
C GLY A 45 -5.27 -5.96 -4.55
N LEU A 46 -5.22 -6.74 -5.64
CA LEU A 46 -6.41 -7.24 -6.32
C LEU A 46 -7.06 -8.37 -5.50
N PRO A 47 -8.32 -8.75 -5.79
CA PRO A 47 -9.03 -9.79 -5.04
C PRO A 47 -8.27 -11.12 -4.90
N GLU A 48 -7.39 -11.47 -5.83
CA GLU A 48 -6.58 -12.70 -5.84
C GLU A 48 -5.61 -12.80 -4.67
N VAL A 49 -5.18 -11.66 -4.11
CA VAL A 49 -4.29 -11.60 -2.95
C VAL A 49 -5.02 -11.15 -1.68
N ALA A 50 -6.35 -11.07 -1.73
CA ALA A 50 -7.17 -10.78 -0.57
C ALA A 50 -7.01 -11.87 0.49
N ARG A 51 -7.05 -11.47 1.76
CA ARG A 51 -6.96 -12.37 2.91
C ARG A 51 -8.09 -12.07 3.89
N ALA A 52 -8.46 -13.07 4.67
CA ALA A 52 -9.42 -12.89 5.76
C ALA A 52 -8.86 -12.00 6.90
N GLN A 53 -7.54 -11.96 7.05
CA GLN A 53 -6.85 -11.16 8.07
C GLN A 53 -6.39 -9.82 7.48
N ASN A 54 -6.43 -8.77 8.29
CA ASN A 54 -5.96 -7.41 7.92
C ASN A 54 -4.44 -7.24 8.16
N ASP A 55 -3.67 -8.32 8.18
CA ASP A 55 -2.23 -8.32 8.50
C ASP A 55 -1.36 -7.70 7.39
N GLN A 56 -1.90 -7.58 6.18
CA GLN A 56 -1.26 -6.99 5.01
C GLN A 56 -1.82 -5.61 4.61
N GLN A 57 -2.44 -4.89 5.55
CA GLN A 57 -3.00 -3.56 5.33
C GLN A 57 -2.19 -2.49 6.08
N TYR A 58 -1.55 -1.59 5.35
CA TYR A 58 -0.71 -0.53 5.90
C TYR A 58 -1.17 0.84 5.42
N PHE A 59 -1.55 1.71 6.35
CA PHE A 59 -2.02 3.06 6.06
C PHE A 59 -1.09 4.10 6.64
N TYR A 60 -0.91 5.19 5.89
CA TYR A 60 -0.07 6.30 6.30
C TYR A 60 -0.78 7.61 6.02
N VAL A 61 -0.72 8.54 6.97
CA VAL A 61 -1.18 9.92 6.80
C VAL A 61 0.02 10.83 7.01
N ASN A 62 0.37 11.61 5.99
CA ASN A 62 1.55 12.50 6.02
C ASN A 62 2.84 11.77 6.47
N GLY A 63 3.02 10.53 6.00
CA GLY A 63 4.19 9.69 6.31
C GLY A 63 4.15 8.98 7.68
N ARG A 64 3.12 9.18 8.50
CA ARG A 64 2.96 8.51 9.80
C ARG A 64 2.06 7.28 9.66
N MET A 65 2.49 6.14 10.18
CA MET A 65 1.71 4.91 10.20
C MET A 65 0.43 5.13 11.02
N MET A 66 -0.71 4.74 10.46
CA MET A 66 -2.02 4.81 11.11
C MET A 66 -2.70 3.44 11.13
N ARG A 67 -3.38 3.16 12.25
CA ARG A 67 -4.31 2.03 12.37
C ARG A 67 -5.67 2.61 12.75
N ASP A 68 -6.41 3.04 11.73
CA ASP A 68 -7.69 3.72 11.90
C ASP A 68 -8.84 2.88 11.30
N LYS A 69 -9.97 2.79 12.02
CA LYS A 69 -11.12 1.98 11.61
C LYS A 69 -11.88 2.57 10.42
N LEU A 70 -11.92 3.89 10.28
CA LEU A 70 -12.58 4.55 9.15
C LEU A 70 -11.83 4.28 7.85
N LEU A 71 -10.50 4.38 7.87
CA LEU A 71 -9.66 4.03 6.71
C LEU A 71 -9.83 2.56 6.33
N GLN A 72 -9.87 1.66 7.31
CA GLN A 72 -10.11 0.23 7.07
C GLN A 72 -11.49 -0.05 6.47
N HIS A 73 -12.52 0.68 6.91
CA HIS A 73 -13.87 0.51 6.38
C HIS A 73 -13.98 1.06 4.95
N ALA A 74 -13.37 2.20 4.66
CA ALA A 74 -13.43 2.86 3.34
C ALA A 74 -12.76 2.07 2.20
N ILE A 75 -11.87 1.13 2.54
CA ILE A 75 -11.10 0.33 1.57
C ILE A 75 -11.75 -1.04 1.30
N ARG A 76 -12.69 -1.45 2.16
CA ARG A 76 -13.48 -2.68 1.93
C ARG A 76 -14.48 -2.50 0.81
#